data_AF-A0A8T0VMJ3-F1
#
_entry.id   AF-A0A8T0VMJ3-F1
#
_cell.length_a   1.000
_cell.length_b   1.000
_cell.length_c   1.000
_cell.angle_alpha   90.00
_cell.angle_beta   90.00
_cell.angle_gamma   90.00
#
_symmetry.space_group_name_H-M   'P 1'
#
loop_
_entity.id
_entity.type
_entity.pdbx_description
1 polymer ?
#
loop_
_entity_poly.entity_id
_entity_poly.type
_entity_poly.pdbx_seq_one_letter_code
_entity_poly.pdbx_strand_id
1 'polypeptide(L)'
;RARVRGRGCGRGARDPGLGVRPRAREQQPAGGLPRPRPGGRAAHVLRRPGTLVRRRGRPPPHRVGRQARGVAAVARDRPPERVVMVSGSQPEPCPGDAGDHLLLRFLKNKLDYCRLHGIQLLYNRDFLQPAMSSYWAKIPIVRAAMLAHPEAEWIWWVDSNAVFTDMDFSLPLATRYAGYNLVAYGVAKDIKRKSWLGINAGVFIIRNCQWSIDFLDEWARMGPAYPEHARWGMVLRDELSDKDSDVACDQSALVYLLLFNWDRLGKKTFIETEYYFMGWWGEIMDRLDGVTVSYEAVERRAPGLRRRHAEREHLLYAAARNAAVRGAVPGPAGGGKTGWRRPLITHFTGCQPCSGGRNPTYSKESCDDGMRRALLFADDQVLRAYGFRHAAPLNDSVLPLPFRLPRAQL
;
A
#
# COMPACT_ATOMS: atom_id res chain seq x y z
N ARG A 1 17.01 2.32 -19.77
CA ARG A 1 16.69 2.07 -18.34
C ARG A 1 17.13 3.29 -17.53
N ALA A 2 16.23 4.28 -17.36
CA ALA A 2 16.55 5.50 -16.62
C ALA A 2 16.67 5.20 -15.12
N ARG A 3 17.77 5.66 -14.48
CA ARG A 3 17.89 5.66 -13.01
C ARG A 3 16.94 6.73 -12.47
N VAL A 4 15.78 6.33 -11.97
CA VAL A 4 14.86 7.21 -11.26
C VAL A 4 15.51 7.57 -9.92
N ARG A 5 16.07 8.77 -9.81
CA ARG A 5 16.48 9.35 -8.53
C ARG A 5 15.22 9.74 -7.77
N GLY A 6 14.76 8.88 -6.87
CA GLY A 6 13.64 9.20 -5.99
C GLY A 6 14.01 10.36 -5.08
N ARG A 7 13.67 11.59 -5.42
CA ARG A 7 13.78 12.72 -4.48
C ARG A 7 12.53 12.76 -3.60
N GLY A 8 12.43 11.83 -2.66
CA GLY A 8 11.44 11.88 -1.57
C GLY A 8 11.70 13.03 -0.58
N CYS A 9 12.96 13.47 -0.45
CA CYS A 9 13.41 14.46 0.53
C CYS A 9 14.32 15.55 -0.08
N GLY A 10 14.37 15.68 -1.41
CA GLY A 10 15.37 16.50 -2.11
C GLY A 10 14.89 17.90 -2.50
N ARG A 11 15.42 18.92 -1.82
CA ARG A 11 15.40 20.38 -2.16
C ARG A 11 14.02 20.98 -2.46
N GLY A 12 13.15 21.03 -1.45
CA GLY A 12 11.89 21.80 -1.47
C GLY A 12 11.88 23.04 -0.56
N ALA A 13 12.94 23.30 0.20
CA ALA A 13 13.10 24.49 1.02
C ALA A 13 14.47 25.11 0.75
N ARG A 14 14.52 26.02 -0.23
CA ARG A 14 15.56 27.04 -0.30
C ARG A 14 14.84 28.37 -0.54
N ASP A 15 15.16 29.33 0.31
CA ASP A 15 14.94 30.75 0.07
C ASP A 15 15.36 31.13 -1.37
N PRO A 16 14.66 32.08 -2.02
CA PRO A 16 14.94 32.45 -3.39
C PRO A 16 16.21 33.30 -3.45
N GLY A 17 17.30 32.72 -3.95
CA GLY A 17 18.54 33.46 -4.16
C GLY A 17 19.54 32.72 -5.06
N LEU A 18 19.71 33.26 -6.28
CA LEU A 18 20.87 33.12 -7.17
C LEU A 18 21.08 31.76 -7.86
N GLY A 19 20.85 31.76 -9.18
CA GLY A 19 21.06 30.61 -10.08
C GLY A 19 22.39 30.67 -10.82
N VAL A 20 22.89 29.50 -11.25
CA VAL A 20 23.86 29.32 -12.35
C VAL A 20 23.69 27.90 -12.93
N ARG A 21 23.55 27.79 -14.27
CA ARG A 21 23.66 26.59 -15.14
C ARG A 21 25.16 26.32 -15.45
N PRO A 22 25.67 25.11 -15.83
CA PRO A 22 25.28 24.47 -17.10
C PRO A 22 25.54 22.95 -17.36
N ARG A 23 24.95 22.52 -18.49
CA ARG A 23 25.36 21.61 -19.60
C ARG A 23 25.61 20.10 -19.44
N ALA A 24 25.12 19.42 -20.48
CA ALA A 24 25.03 18.00 -20.77
C ALA A 24 26.18 17.50 -21.67
N ARG A 25 26.37 16.18 -21.75
CA ARG A 25 26.97 15.48 -22.90
C ARG A 25 26.55 14.00 -22.99
N GLU A 26 26.60 13.51 -24.23
CA GLU A 26 25.87 12.41 -24.84
C GLU A 26 26.31 10.97 -24.48
N GLN A 27 25.39 10.04 -24.74
CA GLN A 27 25.61 8.59 -24.89
C GLN A 27 25.47 8.21 -26.37
N GLN A 28 26.23 7.21 -26.82
CA GLN A 28 25.86 6.33 -27.93
C GLN A 28 26.39 4.89 -27.76
N PRO A 29 25.82 3.89 -28.48
CA PRO A 29 25.62 2.52 -28.00
C PRO A 29 26.22 1.42 -28.90
N ALA A 30 26.19 0.16 -28.43
CA ALA A 30 26.09 -1.12 -29.19
C ALA A 30 26.33 -2.27 -28.18
N GLY A 31 25.81 -3.50 -28.25
CA GLY A 31 25.11 -4.28 -29.27
C GLY A 31 25.41 -5.76 -28.96
N GLY A 32 24.52 -6.69 -29.35
CA GLY A 32 24.86 -8.10 -29.56
C GLY A 32 24.36 -9.15 -28.55
N LEU A 33 23.27 -9.84 -28.91
CA LEU A 33 22.99 -11.24 -28.55
C LEU A 33 23.57 -12.15 -29.66
N PRO A 34 23.87 -13.43 -29.38
CA PRO A 34 23.02 -14.46 -29.98
C PRO A 34 22.76 -15.71 -29.10
N ARG A 35 21.89 -16.55 -29.65
CA ARG A 35 21.07 -17.66 -29.13
C ARG A 35 21.77 -19.05 -29.08
N PRO A 36 21.10 -20.07 -28.50
CA PRO A 36 21.67 -21.34 -28.04
C PRO A 36 21.43 -22.51 -29.02
N ARG A 37 21.97 -23.72 -28.70
CA ARG A 37 21.59 -25.03 -29.28
C ARG A 37 22.18 -26.23 -28.49
N PRO A 38 21.80 -27.51 -28.74
CA PRO A 38 20.94 -28.29 -27.84
C PRO A 38 21.41 -29.74 -27.57
N GLY A 39 20.58 -30.55 -26.90
CA GLY A 39 20.63 -32.03 -26.89
C GLY A 39 20.54 -32.61 -25.46
N GLY A 40 19.85 -33.70 -25.16
CA GLY A 40 19.05 -34.62 -25.95
C GLY A 40 18.62 -35.83 -25.10
N ARG A 41 17.77 -36.66 -25.72
CA ARG A 41 17.46 -38.07 -25.46
C ARG A 41 16.43 -38.46 -24.39
N ALA A 42 15.68 -39.47 -24.81
CA ALA A 42 14.47 -40.07 -24.28
C ALA A 42 14.74 -41.50 -23.79
N ALA A 43 13.77 -42.11 -23.09
CA ALA A 43 13.15 -43.40 -23.45
C ALA A 43 12.37 -44.07 -22.27
N HIS A 44 11.10 -44.45 -22.53
CA HIS A 44 10.44 -45.77 -22.31
C HIS A 44 10.38 -46.39 -20.86
N VAL A 45 9.36 -47.11 -20.33
CA VAL A 45 8.12 -47.74 -20.87
C VAL A 45 7.26 -48.45 -19.77
N LEU A 46 5.93 -48.61 -20.03
CA LEU A 46 4.88 -49.62 -19.60
C LEU A 46 4.53 -49.88 -18.10
N ARG A 47 3.29 -49.63 -17.60
CA ARG A 47 1.99 -50.40 -17.56
C ARG A 47 1.95 -51.60 -16.55
N ARG A 48 1.23 -51.50 -15.39
CA ARG A 48 -0.20 -51.88 -15.02
C ARG A 48 -0.40 -53.39 -14.67
N PRO A 49 -1.54 -53.86 -14.06
CA PRO A 49 -2.31 -53.46 -12.86
C PRO A 49 -2.75 -54.69 -11.97
N GLY A 50 -3.57 -54.52 -10.92
CA GLY A 50 -4.24 -55.64 -10.22
C GLY A 50 -5.26 -55.23 -9.13
N THR A 51 -6.41 -55.88 -9.10
CA THR A 51 -7.67 -55.56 -8.37
C THR A 51 -8.08 -56.75 -7.49
N LEU A 52 -8.82 -56.56 -6.37
CA LEU A 52 -10.03 -57.34 -6.05
C LEU A 52 -10.84 -56.78 -4.85
N VAL A 53 -12.07 -57.27 -4.75
CA VAL A 53 -13.28 -56.75 -4.08
C VAL A 53 -13.78 -57.75 -3.01
N ARG A 54 -14.51 -57.31 -1.97
CA ARG A 54 -15.70 -58.05 -1.47
C ARG A 54 -16.68 -57.18 -0.64
N ARG A 55 -17.98 -57.43 -0.89
CA ARG A 55 -19.21 -56.83 -0.31
C ARG A 55 -19.78 -57.71 0.84
N ARG A 56 -20.59 -57.14 1.75
CA ARG A 56 -22.09 -57.29 1.87
C ARG A 56 -22.62 -56.92 3.27
N GLY A 57 -23.81 -56.30 3.33
CA GLY A 57 -24.71 -56.31 4.50
C GLY A 57 -25.64 -55.09 4.68
N ARG A 58 -26.96 -55.29 4.55
CA ARG A 58 -28.13 -54.46 5.00
C ARG A 58 -29.12 -55.46 5.63
N PRO A 59 -30.05 -55.15 6.58
CA PRO A 59 -31.19 -54.19 6.40
C PRO A 59 -31.69 -53.51 7.74
N PRO A 60 -32.99 -53.18 8.01
CA PRO A 60 -33.63 -51.83 7.99
C PRO A 60 -34.35 -51.43 9.34
N PRO A 61 -35.44 -50.60 9.41
CA PRO A 61 -35.60 -49.15 9.16
C PRO A 61 -36.19 -48.30 10.35
N HIS A 62 -36.26 -46.97 10.17
CA HIS A 62 -37.07 -45.94 10.86
C HIS A 62 -36.83 -45.60 12.36
N ARG A 63 -36.47 -44.32 12.63
CA ARG A 63 -37.15 -43.43 13.60
C ARG A 63 -36.68 -41.98 13.49
N VAL A 64 -37.65 -41.07 13.53
CA VAL A 64 -37.51 -39.60 13.64
C VAL A 64 -37.05 -39.24 15.05
N GLY A 65 -36.12 -38.30 15.23
CA GLY A 65 -35.80 -37.78 16.57
C GLY A 65 -34.51 -36.95 16.69
N ARG A 66 -34.72 -35.67 17.02
CA ARG A 66 -33.83 -34.60 17.53
C ARG A 66 -32.42 -34.92 18.08
N GLN A 67 -31.54 -33.95 17.80
CA GLN A 67 -30.47 -33.38 18.64
C GLN A 67 -29.22 -34.23 18.96
N ALA A 68 -28.09 -33.80 18.40
CA ALA A 68 -26.87 -33.57 19.16
C ALA A 68 -26.05 -32.47 18.47
N ARG A 69 -26.11 -31.25 19.03
CA ARG A 69 -25.18 -30.17 18.71
C ARG A 69 -23.82 -30.56 19.29
N GLY A 70 -22.84 -30.73 18.41
CA GLY A 70 -21.43 -30.85 18.77
C GLY A 70 -20.59 -30.08 17.75
N VAL A 71 -20.84 -28.77 17.63
CA VAL A 71 -19.96 -27.88 16.86
C VAL A 71 -18.90 -27.37 17.81
N ALA A 72 -17.65 -27.65 17.45
CA ALA A 72 -16.43 -27.26 18.14
C ALA A 72 -16.47 -25.80 18.59
N ALA A 73 -16.59 -25.61 19.91
CA ALA A 73 -16.39 -24.34 20.56
C ALA A 73 -14.95 -24.25 21.09
N VAL A 74 -13.95 -24.05 20.21
CA VAL A 74 -12.64 -23.49 20.62
C VAL A 74 -11.97 -22.78 19.44
N ALA A 75 -12.41 -21.56 19.14
CA ALA A 75 -11.51 -20.53 18.65
C ALA A 75 -11.77 -19.33 19.57
N ARG A 76 -10.79 -19.02 20.43
CA ARG A 76 -10.91 -17.91 21.38
C ARG A 76 -11.20 -16.63 20.60
N ASP A 77 -12.34 -16.05 20.94
CA ASP A 77 -12.90 -14.80 20.46
C ASP A 77 -11.98 -13.65 20.92
N ARG A 78 -10.81 -13.49 20.27
CA ARG A 78 -10.09 -12.23 20.37
C ARG A 78 -10.90 -11.22 19.56
N PRO A 79 -11.31 -10.09 20.14
CA PRO A 79 -11.93 -9.04 19.36
C PRO A 79 -10.97 -8.67 18.20
N PRO A 80 -11.52 -8.35 17.01
CA PRO A 80 -10.68 -7.96 15.88
C PRO A 80 -9.73 -6.84 16.29
N GLU A 81 -8.46 -6.96 15.88
CA GLU A 81 -7.42 -5.97 16.21
C GLU A 81 -7.89 -4.58 15.76
N ARG A 82 -8.01 -3.64 16.70
CA ARG A 82 -8.48 -2.28 16.42
C ARG A 82 -7.37 -1.48 15.78
N VAL A 83 -7.70 -0.80 14.69
CA VAL A 83 -6.78 0.07 13.95
C VAL A 83 -7.30 1.50 14.02
N VAL A 84 -6.40 2.43 14.35
CA VAL A 84 -6.61 3.86 14.14
C VAL A 84 -5.70 4.30 13.00
N MET A 85 -6.29 4.71 11.88
CA MET A 85 -5.57 5.32 10.78
C MET A 85 -5.28 6.79 11.11
N VAL A 86 -4.04 7.20 10.89
CA VAL A 86 -3.58 8.57 11.08
C VAL A 86 -3.07 9.10 9.75
N SER A 87 -3.58 10.27 9.35
CA SER A 87 -3.12 11.02 8.19
C SER A 87 -3.07 12.50 8.56
N GLY A 88 -2.42 13.32 7.75
CA GLY A 88 -2.45 14.76 7.97
C GLY A 88 -1.90 15.57 6.82
N SER A 89 -2.14 16.88 6.87
CA SER A 89 -1.56 17.89 5.97
C SER A 89 -1.17 19.13 6.79
N GLN A 90 -0.37 20.01 6.20
CA GLN A 90 0.05 21.26 6.84
C GLN A 90 -1.15 22.16 7.16
N PRO A 91 -1.12 23.02 8.19
CA PRO A 91 -2.26 23.85 8.56
C PRO A 91 -2.56 24.94 7.54
N GLU A 92 -1.53 25.48 6.89
CA GLU A 92 -1.66 26.54 5.90
C GLU A 92 -2.29 26.04 4.57
N PRO A 93 -2.92 26.94 3.80
CA PRO A 93 -3.33 26.65 2.44
C PRO A 93 -2.16 26.16 1.59
N CYS A 94 -2.46 25.30 0.62
CA CYS A 94 -1.45 24.86 -0.32
C CYS A 94 -1.01 26.00 -1.24
N PRO A 95 0.31 26.24 -1.39
CA PRO A 95 0.81 27.23 -2.35
C PRO A 95 0.45 26.93 -3.80
N GLY A 96 0.24 25.66 -4.16
CA GLY A 96 -0.17 25.26 -5.52
C GLY A 96 -1.68 25.26 -5.72
N ASP A 97 -2.15 25.81 -6.85
CA ASP A 97 -3.57 26.05 -7.17
C ASP A 97 -4.52 24.85 -6.97
N ALA A 98 -4.06 23.63 -7.25
CA ALA A 98 -4.86 22.41 -7.14
C ALA A 98 -4.63 21.65 -5.81
N GLY A 99 -3.73 22.13 -4.96
CA GLY A 99 -3.21 21.37 -3.83
C GLY A 99 -4.27 21.03 -2.79
N ASP A 100 -5.02 22.02 -2.31
CA ASP A 100 -6.06 21.81 -1.31
C ASP A 100 -7.22 20.96 -1.86
N HIS A 101 -7.60 21.16 -3.12
CA HIS A 101 -8.61 20.34 -3.79
C HIS A 101 -8.18 18.87 -3.88
N LEU A 102 -6.92 18.61 -4.25
CA LEU A 102 -6.37 17.26 -4.27
C LEU A 102 -6.33 16.68 -2.87
N LEU A 103 -5.84 17.41 -1.86
CA LEU A 103 -5.82 16.96 -0.47
C LEU A 103 -7.21 16.57 0.06
N LEU A 104 -8.25 17.33 -0.31
CA LEU A 104 -9.64 16.98 -0.02
C LEU A 104 -10.05 15.65 -0.65
N ARG A 105 -9.70 15.42 -1.93
CA ARG A 105 -9.98 14.14 -2.60
C ARG A 105 -9.22 12.97 -1.97
N PHE A 106 -7.97 13.17 -1.58
CA PHE A 106 -7.19 12.17 -0.84
C PHE A 106 -7.81 11.87 0.53
N LEU A 107 -8.31 12.89 1.25
CA LEU A 107 -9.03 12.71 2.50
C LEU A 107 -10.31 11.89 2.28
N LYS A 108 -11.15 12.24 1.28
CA LYS A 108 -12.33 11.45 0.92
C LYS A 108 -11.99 9.99 0.68
N ASN A 109 -10.94 9.69 -0.10
CA ASN A 109 -10.52 8.31 -0.36
C ASN A 109 -10.22 7.53 0.93
N LYS A 110 -9.51 8.15 1.88
CA LYS A 110 -9.21 7.55 3.19
C LYS A 110 -10.47 7.38 4.03
N LEU A 111 -11.38 8.37 4.02
CA LEU A 111 -12.67 8.29 4.70
C LEU A 111 -13.50 7.11 4.19
N ASP A 112 -13.58 6.93 2.87
CA ASP A 112 -14.30 5.82 2.26
C ASP A 112 -13.67 4.47 2.63
N TYR A 113 -12.34 4.34 2.55
CA TYR A 113 -11.66 3.11 2.96
C TYR A 113 -11.91 2.80 4.45
N CYS A 114 -11.72 3.79 5.32
CA CYS A 114 -11.94 3.62 6.75
C CYS A 114 -13.37 3.21 7.08
N ARG A 115 -14.35 3.87 6.46
CA ARG A 115 -15.78 3.57 6.62
C ARG A 115 -16.13 2.15 6.16
N LEU A 116 -15.59 1.70 5.04
CA LEU A 116 -15.81 0.36 4.49
C LEU A 116 -15.14 -0.76 5.31
N HIS A 117 -14.08 -0.45 6.05
CA HIS A 117 -13.32 -1.40 6.86
C HIS A 117 -13.56 -1.30 8.37
N GLY A 118 -14.40 -0.35 8.82
CA GLY A 118 -14.66 -0.12 10.25
C GLY A 118 -13.43 0.41 11.00
N ILE A 119 -12.59 1.18 10.33
CA ILE A 119 -11.36 1.78 10.87
C ILE A 119 -11.66 3.22 11.31
N GLN A 120 -11.13 3.64 12.45
CA GLN A 120 -11.21 5.04 12.87
C GLN A 120 -10.14 5.86 12.13
N LEU A 121 -10.52 7.03 11.60
CA LEU A 121 -9.60 7.98 10.98
C LEU A 121 -9.37 9.18 11.90
N LEU A 122 -8.10 9.44 12.23
CA LEU A 122 -7.62 10.69 12.82
C LEU A 122 -6.91 11.48 11.72
N TYR A 123 -7.41 12.67 11.42
CA TYR A 123 -6.78 13.57 10.46
C TYR A 123 -6.25 14.82 11.15
N ASN A 124 -4.92 14.97 11.18
CA ASN A 124 -4.26 16.08 11.87
C ASN A 124 -3.87 17.20 10.89
N ARG A 125 -4.04 18.46 11.30
CA ARG A 125 -3.59 19.65 10.56
C ARG A 125 -2.51 20.46 11.30
N ASP A 126 -2.26 20.16 12.57
CA ASP A 126 -1.45 21.00 13.45
C ASP A 126 -0.04 20.44 13.69
N PHE A 127 0.94 21.31 13.92
CA PHE A 127 2.27 20.89 14.34
C PHE A 127 2.29 20.65 15.85
N LEU A 128 2.18 19.38 16.28
CA LEU A 128 2.25 19.01 17.71
C LEU A 128 3.66 19.20 18.31
N GLN A 129 4.67 19.32 17.46
CA GLN A 129 6.01 19.76 17.81
C GLN A 129 6.44 20.78 16.74
N PRO A 130 6.43 22.10 17.03
CA PRO A 130 6.65 23.15 16.04
C PRO A 130 7.95 23.03 15.23
N ALA A 131 9.02 22.51 15.84
CA ALA A 131 10.28 22.28 15.13
C ALA A 131 10.18 21.12 14.11
N MET A 132 9.30 20.15 14.32
CA MET A 132 9.08 18.99 13.45
C MET A 132 8.00 19.26 12.42
N SER A 133 8.37 19.97 11.36
CA SER A 133 7.49 20.25 10.23
C SER A 133 7.60 19.21 9.10
N SER A 134 6.75 19.36 8.08
CA SER A 134 6.78 18.52 6.86
C SER A 134 6.75 17.02 7.19
N TYR A 135 7.66 16.24 6.60
CA TYR A 135 7.77 14.80 6.79
C TYR A 135 8.11 14.35 8.22
N TRP A 136 8.63 15.23 9.08
CA TRP A 136 8.89 14.90 10.50
C TRP A 136 7.64 15.00 11.39
N ALA A 137 6.61 15.78 10.98
CA ALA A 137 5.43 16.04 11.78
C ALA A 137 4.64 14.78 12.16
N LYS A 138 4.76 13.71 11.36
CA LYS A 138 4.06 12.44 11.60
C LYS A 138 4.45 11.76 12.91
N ILE A 139 5.71 11.89 13.34
CA ILE A 139 6.22 11.17 14.51
C ILE A 139 5.49 11.62 15.79
N PRO A 140 5.43 12.93 16.13
CA PRO A 140 4.68 13.37 17.30
C PRO A 140 3.17 13.11 17.18
N ILE A 141 2.59 13.17 15.96
CA ILE A 141 1.17 12.86 15.73
C ILE A 141 0.86 11.38 16.02
N VAL A 142 1.67 10.46 15.48
CA VAL A 142 1.52 9.02 15.73
C VAL A 142 1.69 8.72 17.21
N ARG A 143 2.71 9.31 17.87
CA ARG A 143 2.93 9.14 19.31
C ARG A 143 1.74 9.65 20.14
N ALA A 144 1.17 10.81 19.78
CA ALA A 144 -0.02 11.34 20.44
C ALA A 144 -1.25 10.43 20.23
N ALA A 145 -1.44 9.91 19.01
CA ALA A 145 -2.52 8.98 18.70
C ALA A 145 -2.42 7.67 19.51
N MET A 146 -1.20 7.14 19.71
CA MET A 146 -0.98 5.96 20.56
C MET A 146 -1.44 6.19 22.00
N LEU A 147 -1.17 7.37 22.56
CA LEU A 147 -1.56 7.72 23.93
C LEU A 147 -3.07 8.00 24.05
N ALA A 148 -3.65 8.66 23.03
CA ALA A 148 -5.06 9.00 23.01
C ALA A 148 -5.97 7.79 22.77
N HIS A 149 -5.45 6.74 22.13
CA HIS A 149 -6.19 5.53 21.76
C HIS A 149 -5.57 4.25 22.36
N PRO A 150 -5.60 4.07 23.69
CA PRO A 150 -5.07 2.86 24.33
C PRO A 150 -5.82 1.58 23.92
N GLU A 151 -7.02 1.68 23.36
CA GLU A 151 -7.80 0.58 22.81
C GLU A 151 -7.33 0.13 21.42
N ALA A 152 -6.55 0.95 20.72
CA ALA A 152 -6.03 0.63 19.41
C ALA A 152 -4.85 -0.34 19.55
N GLU A 153 -4.93 -1.50 18.91
CA GLU A 153 -3.78 -2.41 18.81
C GLU A 153 -2.74 -1.85 17.85
N TRP A 154 -3.20 -1.14 16.82
CA TRP A 154 -2.37 -0.63 15.74
C TRP A 154 -2.70 0.82 15.40
N ILE A 155 -1.66 1.62 15.23
CA ILE A 155 -1.72 2.94 14.60
C ILE A 155 -1.18 2.82 13.17
N TRP A 156 -1.97 3.25 12.19
CA TRP A 156 -1.60 3.16 10.77
C TRP A 156 -1.38 4.55 10.20
N TRP A 157 -0.12 4.96 10.04
CA TRP A 157 0.22 6.19 9.35
C TRP A 157 0.06 6.01 7.83
N VAL A 158 -0.64 6.94 7.19
CA VAL A 158 -0.80 7.01 5.74
C VAL A 158 -0.60 8.47 5.29
N ASP A 159 0.44 8.72 4.51
CA ASP A 159 0.72 10.05 3.93
C ASP A 159 -0.50 10.62 3.19
N SER A 160 -0.63 11.95 3.20
CA SER A 160 -1.74 12.65 2.52
C SER A 160 -1.80 12.36 1.03
N ASN A 161 -0.67 12.18 0.35
CA ASN A 161 -0.58 11.88 -1.09
C ASN A 161 -0.56 10.37 -1.42
N ALA A 162 -0.97 9.51 -0.49
CA ALA A 162 -1.21 8.09 -0.74
C ALA A 162 -2.72 7.80 -0.94
N VAL A 163 -3.05 7.05 -1.98
CA VAL A 163 -4.42 6.64 -2.36
C VAL A 163 -4.60 5.15 -2.09
N PHE A 164 -5.67 4.78 -1.41
CA PHE A 164 -6.17 3.41 -1.43
C PHE A 164 -6.75 3.08 -2.80
N THR A 165 -6.12 2.17 -3.52
CA THR A 165 -6.53 1.75 -4.86
C THR A 165 -7.10 0.32 -4.89
N ASP A 166 -7.02 -0.42 -3.78
CA ASP A 166 -7.85 -1.61 -3.53
C ASP A 166 -8.75 -1.36 -2.31
N MET A 167 -10.00 -0.98 -2.56
CA MET A 167 -10.97 -0.71 -1.49
C MET A 167 -11.47 -2.00 -0.81
N ASP A 168 -11.16 -3.17 -1.37
CA ASP A 168 -11.58 -4.47 -0.84
C ASP A 168 -10.53 -5.11 0.09
N PHE A 169 -9.26 -4.71 -0.01
CA PHE A 169 -8.18 -5.40 0.69
C PHE A 169 -8.13 -5.04 2.18
N SER A 170 -8.14 -6.05 3.05
CA SER A 170 -7.90 -5.91 4.49
C SER A 170 -6.49 -6.38 4.86
N LEU A 171 -5.83 -5.64 5.76
CA LEU A 171 -4.48 -5.98 6.22
C LEU A 171 -4.45 -7.35 6.93
N PRO A 172 -3.45 -8.21 6.68
CA PRO A 172 -3.32 -9.52 7.32
C PRO A 172 -2.72 -9.43 8.74
N LEU A 173 -3.27 -8.57 9.60
CA LEU A 173 -2.71 -8.21 10.91
C LEU A 173 -2.49 -9.44 11.81
N ALA A 174 -3.56 -10.19 12.09
CA ALA A 174 -3.55 -11.32 13.02
C ALA A 174 -2.80 -12.56 12.51
N THR A 175 -2.41 -12.60 11.23
CA THR A 175 -1.72 -13.74 10.63
C THR A 175 -0.27 -13.39 10.31
N ARG A 176 -0.06 -12.45 9.40
CA ARG A 176 1.26 -12.11 8.87
C ARG A 176 2.06 -11.22 9.82
N TYR A 177 1.39 -10.33 10.56
CA TYR A 177 2.04 -9.30 11.37
C TYR A 177 1.95 -9.53 12.88
N ALA A 178 1.37 -10.64 13.32
CA ALA A 178 1.11 -10.94 14.72
C ALA A 178 2.36 -10.90 15.62
N GLY A 179 3.53 -11.27 15.10
CA GLY A 179 4.80 -11.28 15.83
C GLY A 179 5.58 -9.96 15.85
N TYR A 180 5.08 -8.94 15.16
CA TYR A 180 5.80 -7.70 14.89
C TYR A 180 5.10 -6.48 15.51
N ASN A 181 5.89 -5.42 15.70
CA ASN A 181 5.44 -4.14 16.23
C ASN A 181 5.50 -3.03 15.18
N LEU A 182 6.33 -3.15 14.14
CA LEU A 182 6.39 -2.21 13.03
C LEU A 182 6.25 -2.98 11.71
N VAL A 183 5.40 -2.50 10.80
CA VAL A 183 5.36 -2.96 9.40
C VAL A 183 5.54 -1.76 8.49
N ALA A 184 6.54 -1.84 7.61
CA ALA A 184 6.80 -0.84 6.59
C ALA A 184 7.02 -1.53 5.23
N TYR A 185 6.77 -0.80 4.13
CA TYR A 185 7.06 -1.33 2.80
C TYR A 185 8.53 -1.18 2.46
N GLY A 186 9.11 -2.19 1.83
CA GLY A 186 10.49 -2.15 1.37
C GLY A 186 10.72 -2.74 -0.02
N VAL A 187 11.89 -2.42 -0.57
CA VAL A 187 12.35 -2.96 -1.84
C VAL A 187 13.65 -3.71 -1.62
N ALA A 188 13.59 -5.05 -1.68
CA ALA A 188 14.71 -5.93 -1.32
C ALA A 188 16.05 -5.57 -2.00
N LYS A 189 16.03 -5.22 -3.30
CA LYS A 189 17.25 -4.80 -4.03
C LYS A 189 17.85 -3.50 -3.49
N ASP A 190 17.02 -2.58 -3.02
CA ASP A 190 17.39 -1.27 -2.48
C ASP A 190 17.91 -1.41 -1.04
N ILE A 191 17.25 -2.25 -0.25
CA ILE A 191 17.71 -2.64 1.10
C ILE A 191 19.09 -3.28 1.04
N LYS A 192 19.30 -4.24 0.14
CA LYS A 192 20.58 -4.95 0.01
C LYS A 192 21.76 -4.01 -0.28
N ARG A 193 21.51 -2.92 -1.03
CA ARG A 193 22.55 -1.90 -1.32
C ARG A 193 22.59 -0.77 -0.29
N LYS A 194 21.80 -0.85 0.80
CA LYS A 194 21.63 0.21 1.81
C LYS A 194 21.16 1.55 1.23
N SER A 195 20.28 1.51 0.22
CA SER A 195 19.71 2.73 -0.36
C SER A 195 18.74 3.38 0.61
N TRP A 196 18.77 4.71 0.70
CA TRP A 196 17.77 5.48 1.49
C TRP A 196 16.33 5.36 0.94
N LEU A 197 16.17 4.75 -0.23
CA LEU A 197 14.89 4.38 -0.84
C LEU A 197 14.47 2.93 -0.54
N GLY A 198 15.26 2.21 0.27
CA GLY A 198 15.04 0.80 0.57
C GLY A 198 13.79 0.51 1.38
N ILE A 199 13.40 1.43 2.27
CA ILE A 199 12.20 1.33 3.12
C ILE A 199 11.46 2.65 3.01
N ASN A 200 10.13 2.60 2.85
CA ASN A 200 9.29 3.78 2.80
C ASN A 200 8.73 4.13 4.19
N ALA A 201 8.76 5.42 4.53
CA ALA A 201 8.19 5.96 5.78
C ALA A 201 6.85 6.69 5.57
N GLY A 202 6.30 6.66 4.35
CA GLY A 202 5.04 7.31 4.01
C GLY A 202 3.81 6.49 4.33
N VAL A 203 3.96 5.17 4.43
CA VAL A 203 2.93 4.25 4.93
C VAL A 203 3.58 3.22 5.83
N PHE A 204 3.15 3.17 7.08
CA PHE A 204 3.57 2.15 8.03
C PHE A 204 2.47 1.89 9.06
N ILE A 205 2.45 0.68 9.61
CA ILE A 205 1.62 0.37 10.77
C ILE A 205 2.51 0.06 11.96
N ILE A 206 2.15 0.59 13.13
CA ILE A 206 2.93 0.45 14.35
C ILE A 206 2.02 0.03 15.50
N ARG A 207 2.41 -1.03 16.22
CA ARG A 207 1.62 -1.62 17.30
C ARG A 207 1.64 -0.68 18.49
N ASN A 208 0.51 -0.47 19.16
CA ASN A 208 0.44 0.37 20.34
C ASN A 208 1.06 -0.35 21.55
N CYS A 209 2.36 -0.15 21.77
CA CYS A 209 3.10 -0.78 22.86
C CYS A 209 4.34 0.04 23.24
N GLN A 210 4.94 -0.27 24.39
CA GLN A 210 6.12 0.44 24.90
C GLN A 210 7.28 0.46 23.89
N TRP A 211 7.58 -0.68 23.25
CA TRP A 211 8.63 -0.77 22.23
C TRP A 211 8.44 0.26 21.11
N SER A 212 7.19 0.51 20.71
CA SER A 212 6.87 1.44 19.64
C SER A 212 7.04 2.90 20.08
N ILE A 213 6.70 3.23 21.32
CA ILE A 213 6.96 4.55 21.90
C ILE A 213 8.47 4.81 21.96
N ASP A 214 9.25 3.84 22.46
CA ASP A 214 10.71 3.94 22.54
C ASP A 214 11.33 4.09 21.14
N PHE A 215 10.81 3.34 20.16
CA PHE A 215 11.24 3.44 18.77
C PHE A 215 10.94 4.81 18.14
N LEU A 216 9.74 5.36 18.38
CA LEU A 216 9.38 6.70 17.89
C LEU A 216 10.27 7.79 18.53
N ASP A 217 10.62 7.64 19.81
CA ASP A 217 11.52 8.57 20.50
C ASP A 217 12.95 8.50 19.92
N GLU A 218 13.47 7.31 19.59
CA GLU A 218 14.75 7.15 18.88
C GLU A 218 14.72 7.75 17.47
N TRP A 219 13.63 7.54 16.74
CA TRP A 219 13.45 8.11 15.40
C TRP A 219 13.36 9.64 15.44
N ALA A 220 12.63 10.18 16.42
CA ALA A 220 12.48 11.61 16.66
C ALA A 220 13.82 12.32 16.90
N ARG A 221 14.79 11.68 17.58
CA ARG A 221 16.12 12.25 17.89
C ARG A 221 16.95 12.62 16.67
N MET A 222 16.62 12.08 15.50
CA MET A 222 17.26 12.44 14.24
C MET A 222 16.59 13.63 13.54
N GLY A 223 15.47 14.12 14.10
CA GLY A 223 14.66 15.21 13.57
C GLY A 223 15.07 16.60 14.07
N PRO A 224 14.49 17.65 13.47
CA PRO A 224 14.88 19.06 13.68
C PRO A 224 14.62 19.63 15.07
N ALA A 225 13.87 18.92 15.92
CA ALA A 225 13.68 19.32 17.33
C ALA A 225 14.91 19.06 18.20
N TYR A 226 15.95 18.42 17.66
CA TYR A 226 17.14 18.01 18.42
C TYR A 226 18.41 18.68 17.86
N PRO A 227 19.37 19.08 18.72
CA PRO A 227 20.59 19.78 18.32
C PRO A 227 21.43 19.03 17.27
N GLU A 228 21.39 17.69 17.29
CA GLU A 228 22.19 16.83 16.42
C GLU A 228 21.63 16.69 15.00
N HIS A 229 20.49 17.31 14.68
CA HIS A 229 19.81 17.14 13.39
C HIS A 229 20.72 17.37 12.17
N ALA A 230 21.51 18.44 12.17
CA ALA A 230 22.44 18.75 11.08
C ALA A 230 23.54 17.68 10.94
N ARG A 231 24.03 17.14 12.07
CA ARG A 231 25.01 16.05 12.08
C ARG A 231 24.41 14.78 11.49
N TRP A 232 23.17 14.44 11.84
CA TRP A 232 22.47 13.29 11.27
C TRP A 232 22.33 13.42 9.76
N GLY A 233 22.10 14.63 9.25
CA GLY A 233 22.10 14.91 7.81
C GLY A 233 23.31 14.34 7.07
N MET A 234 24.51 14.65 7.58
CA MET A 234 25.79 14.18 7.03
C MET A 234 25.98 12.68 7.22
N VAL A 235 25.72 12.15 8.42
CA VAL A 235 25.83 10.70 8.69
C VAL A 235 24.94 9.91 7.75
N LEU A 236 23.69 10.32 7.56
CA LEU A 236 22.76 9.64 6.68
C LEU A 236 23.23 9.69 5.21
N ARG A 237 23.78 10.82 4.75
CA ARG A 237 24.34 10.94 3.40
C ARG A 237 25.50 9.98 3.20
N ASP A 238 26.40 9.88 4.16
CA ASP A 238 27.64 9.11 4.04
C ASP A 238 27.38 7.59 4.17
N GLU A 239 26.40 7.19 4.97
CA GLU A 239 26.10 5.79 5.29
C GLU A 239 25.08 5.13 4.35
N LEU A 240 24.19 5.92 3.72
CA LEU A 240 23.13 5.40 2.85
C LEU A 240 23.44 5.63 1.37
N SER A 241 23.34 4.57 0.57
CA SER A 241 23.54 4.67 -0.88
C SER A 241 22.45 5.53 -1.53
N ASP A 242 22.76 6.10 -2.69
CA ASP A 242 21.86 6.94 -3.52
C ASP A 242 21.36 8.22 -2.84
N LYS A 243 21.86 8.56 -1.64
CA LYS A 243 21.52 9.80 -0.93
C LYS A 243 22.51 10.89 -1.33
N ASP A 244 22.00 11.94 -1.99
CA ASP A 244 22.80 13.03 -2.56
C ASP A 244 22.63 14.37 -1.82
N SER A 245 22.09 14.34 -0.60
CA SER A 245 21.88 15.54 0.23
C SER A 245 22.08 15.27 1.73
N ASP A 246 22.53 16.30 2.44
CA ASP A 246 22.63 16.34 3.91
C ASP A 246 21.30 16.62 4.60
N VAL A 247 20.18 16.56 3.89
CA VAL A 247 18.86 16.73 4.50
C VAL A 247 18.50 15.45 5.22
N ALA A 248 18.45 15.47 6.55
CA ALA A 248 17.89 14.38 7.34
C ALA A 248 16.36 14.43 7.24
N CYS A 249 15.77 13.42 6.58
CA CYS A 249 14.33 13.20 6.60
C CYS A 249 13.97 11.92 7.34
N ASP A 250 12.71 11.85 7.78
CA ASP A 250 12.09 10.72 8.46
C ASP A 250 12.43 9.39 7.75
N GLN A 251 12.29 9.30 6.43
CA GLN A 251 12.57 8.06 5.69
C GLN A 251 14.04 7.65 5.77
N SER A 252 14.97 8.58 5.52
CA SER A 252 16.40 8.26 5.63
C SER A 252 16.79 7.84 7.05
N ALA A 253 16.22 8.51 8.06
CA ALA A 253 16.42 8.14 9.46
C ALA A 253 15.86 6.75 9.77
N LEU A 254 14.66 6.42 9.29
CA LEU A 254 14.06 5.08 9.44
C LEU A 254 14.94 4.00 8.82
N VAL A 255 15.39 4.22 7.58
CA VAL A 255 16.26 3.27 6.87
C VAL A 255 17.55 3.06 7.65
N TYR A 256 18.19 4.15 8.11
CA TYR A 256 19.42 4.06 8.90
C TYR A 256 19.20 3.29 10.21
N LEU A 257 18.17 3.65 10.98
CA LEU A 257 17.86 2.98 12.25
C LEU A 257 17.68 1.48 12.04
N LEU A 258 16.86 1.07 11.06
CA LEU A 258 16.58 -0.34 10.82
C LEU A 258 17.79 -1.09 10.28
N LEU A 259 18.48 -0.56 9.26
CA LEU A 259 19.57 -1.29 8.61
C LEU A 259 20.85 -1.36 9.45
N PHE A 260 21.09 -0.38 10.33
CA PHE A 260 22.28 -0.33 11.17
C PHE A 260 22.03 -0.81 12.61
N ASN A 261 20.78 -1.12 12.98
CA ASN A 261 20.42 -1.68 14.30
C ASN A 261 19.50 -2.90 14.16
N TRP A 262 19.66 -3.68 13.09
CA TRP A 262 18.75 -4.78 12.75
C TRP A 262 18.68 -5.87 13.84
N ASP A 263 19.78 -6.16 14.53
CA ASP A 263 19.81 -7.17 15.59
C ASP A 263 18.88 -6.87 16.76
N ARG A 264 18.61 -5.57 17.00
CA ARG A 264 17.68 -5.07 18.02
C ARG A 264 16.29 -4.79 17.43
N LEU A 265 16.21 -4.04 16.34
CA LEU A 265 14.95 -3.52 15.80
C LEU A 265 14.28 -4.47 14.79
N GLY A 266 15.06 -5.24 14.04
CA GLY A 266 14.58 -6.16 13.01
C GLY A 266 13.74 -7.30 13.56
N LYS A 267 14.02 -7.74 14.80
CA LYS A 267 13.23 -8.77 15.50
C LYS A 267 11.76 -8.37 15.73
N LYS A 268 11.46 -7.08 15.70
CA LYS A 268 10.11 -6.51 15.89
C LYS A 268 9.60 -5.76 14.66
N THR A 269 10.36 -5.76 13.57
CA THR A 269 10.00 -5.06 12.33
C THR A 269 9.75 -6.06 11.20
N PHE A 270 8.61 -5.96 10.55
CA PHE A 270 8.32 -6.67 9.30
C PHE A 270 8.50 -5.72 8.12
N ILE A 271 9.33 -6.10 7.15
CA ILE A 271 9.45 -5.37 5.89
C ILE A 271 8.59 -6.06 4.85
N GLU A 272 7.47 -5.44 4.51
CA GLU A 272 6.56 -5.94 3.49
C GLU A 272 7.14 -5.70 2.09
N THR A 273 7.20 -6.76 1.29
CA THR A 273 7.77 -6.73 -0.07
C THR A 273 6.90 -7.47 -1.09
N GLU A 274 5.88 -8.19 -0.65
CA GLU A 274 5.10 -9.08 -1.51
C GLU A 274 4.00 -8.34 -2.25
N TYR A 275 3.34 -7.39 -1.58
CA TYR A 275 2.28 -6.59 -2.18
C TYR A 275 2.52 -5.09 -1.97
N TYR A 276 1.78 -4.26 -2.69
CA TYR A 276 1.86 -2.81 -2.61
C TYR A 276 1.23 -2.26 -1.33
N PHE A 277 1.78 -2.64 -0.17
CA PHE A 277 1.51 -1.99 1.12
C PHE A 277 1.80 -0.48 1.01
N MET A 278 2.82 -0.14 0.25
CA MET A 278 2.96 1.15 -0.44
C MET A 278 3.49 0.88 -1.84
N GLY A 279 2.84 1.41 -2.87
CA GLY A 279 3.27 1.25 -4.26
C GLY A 279 3.63 2.57 -4.91
N TRP A 280 4.83 2.67 -5.47
CA TRP A 280 5.21 3.88 -6.21
C TRP A 280 4.33 4.05 -7.45
N TRP A 281 3.69 5.21 -7.56
CA TRP A 281 2.67 5.49 -8.59
C TRP A 281 3.16 5.21 -10.02
N GLY A 282 4.43 5.51 -10.33
CA GLY A 282 5.02 5.30 -11.66
C GLY A 282 5.12 3.83 -12.09
N GLU A 283 5.06 2.87 -11.16
CA GLU A 283 4.95 1.44 -11.48
C GLU A 283 3.51 1.00 -11.73
N ILE A 284 2.51 1.78 -11.30
CA ILE A 284 1.13 1.34 -11.18
C ILE A 284 0.23 1.94 -12.26
N MET A 285 0.38 3.22 -12.58
CA MET A 285 -0.61 3.97 -13.39
C MET A 285 -0.94 3.31 -14.73
N ASP A 286 0.06 2.82 -15.45
CA ASP A 286 -0.13 2.21 -16.78
C ASP A 286 -0.85 0.86 -16.73
N ARG A 287 -0.99 0.26 -15.54
CA ARG A 287 -1.60 -1.07 -15.37
C ARG A 287 -3.06 -1.03 -14.92
N LEU A 288 -3.58 0.11 -14.47
CA LEU A 288 -4.91 0.19 -13.85
C LEU A 288 -6.04 -0.29 -14.78
N ASP A 289 -5.97 0.00 -16.08
CA ASP A 289 -6.98 -0.47 -17.03
C ASP A 289 -6.96 -2.00 -17.18
N GLY A 290 -5.77 -2.59 -17.24
CA GLY A 290 -5.59 -4.05 -17.27
C GLY A 290 -6.07 -4.74 -16.00
N VAL A 291 -5.90 -4.09 -14.83
CA VAL A 291 -6.47 -4.54 -13.56
C VAL A 291 -8.01 -4.54 -13.64
N THR A 292 -8.63 -3.47 -14.12
CA THR A 292 -10.10 -3.40 -14.30
C THR A 292 -10.60 -4.53 -15.20
N VAL A 293 -10.00 -4.70 -16.37
CA VAL A 293 -10.37 -5.77 -17.33
C VAL A 293 -10.26 -7.15 -16.70
N SER A 294 -9.19 -7.41 -15.94
CA SER A 294 -8.94 -8.70 -15.29
C SER A 294 -9.99 -9.02 -14.22
N TYR A 295 -10.36 -8.03 -13.40
CA TYR A 295 -11.40 -8.21 -12.37
C TYR A 295 -12.77 -8.41 -12.99
N GLU A 296 -13.12 -7.61 -14.00
CA GLU A 296 -14.40 -7.77 -14.69
C GLU A 296 -14.53 -9.14 -15.36
N ALA A 297 -13.45 -9.67 -15.95
CA ALA A 297 -13.47 -11.01 -16.55
C ALA A 297 -13.85 -12.11 -15.55
N VAL A 298 -13.38 -12.03 -14.31
CA VAL A 298 -13.77 -12.95 -13.23
C VAL A 298 -15.22 -12.72 -12.80
N GLU A 299 -15.62 -11.47 -12.59
CA GLU A 299 -16.97 -11.13 -12.15
C GLU A 299 -18.06 -11.55 -13.15
N ARG A 300 -17.78 -11.52 -14.47
CA ARG A 300 -18.71 -12.04 -15.50
C ARG A 300 -19.09 -13.50 -15.27
N ARG A 301 -18.19 -14.28 -14.69
CA ARG A 301 -18.35 -15.73 -14.41
C ARG A 301 -18.83 -16.01 -12.98
N ALA A 302 -18.96 -14.98 -12.14
CA ALA A 302 -19.34 -15.10 -10.73
C ALA A 302 -20.62 -14.29 -10.44
N PRO A 303 -21.83 -14.84 -10.68
CA PRO A 303 -23.09 -14.13 -10.53
C PRO A 303 -23.31 -13.49 -9.15
N GLY A 304 -22.78 -14.09 -8.08
CA GLY A 304 -22.86 -13.54 -6.73
C GLY A 304 -22.17 -12.19 -6.57
N LEU A 305 -21.03 -11.98 -7.27
CA LEU A 305 -20.24 -10.74 -7.17
C LEU A 305 -20.85 -9.56 -7.93
N ARG A 306 -21.80 -9.83 -8.82
CA ARG A 306 -22.46 -8.81 -9.66
C ARG A 306 -23.68 -8.19 -8.98
N ARG A 307 -24.08 -8.71 -7.82
CA ARG A 307 -25.21 -8.16 -7.05
C ARG A 307 -24.79 -6.85 -6.36
N ARG A 308 -25.69 -5.87 -6.39
CA ARG A 308 -25.57 -4.71 -5.51
C ARG A 308 -25.77 -5.17 -4.06
N HIS A 309 -25.09 -4.53 -3.14
CA HIS A 309 -25.10 -4.87 -1.72
C HIS A 309 -25.02 -3.60 -0.89
N ALA A 310 -25.51 -3.68 0.35
CA ALA A 310 -25.37 -2.58 1.28
C ALA A 310 -23.89 -2.45 1.68
N GLU A 311 -23.45 -1.22 1.97
CA GLU A 311 -22.06 -1.00 2.40
C GLU A 311 -21.70 -1.74 3.70
N ARG A 312 -22.69 -2.01 4.56
CA ARG A 312 -22.49 -2.85 5.75
C ARG A 312 -22.06 -4.28 5.42
N GLU A 313 -22.31 -4.75 4.21
CA GLU A 313 -21.90 -6.07 3.72
C GLU A 313 -20.56 -6.01 2.96
N HIS A 314 -19.90 -4.84 2.88
CA HIS A 314 -18.70 -4.64 2.07
C HIS A 314 -17.64 -5.72 2.33
N LEU A 315 -17.27 -5.96 3.58
CA LEU A 315 -16.23 -6.94 3.92
C LEU A 315 -16.57 -8.37 3.48
N LEU A 316 -17.85 -8.75 3.51
CA LEU A 316 -18.31 -10.05 3.02
C LEU A 316 -18.14 -10.15 1.50
N TYR A 317 -18.53 -9.11 0.76
CA TYR A 317 -18.39 -9.06 -0.69
C TYR A 317 -16.93 -8.93 -1.13
N ALA A 318 -16.12 -8.16 -0.40
CA ALA A 318 -14.68 -8.05 -0.59
C ALA A 318 -13.99 -9.41 -0.41
N ALA A 319 -14.34 -10.16 0.64
CA ALA A 319 -13.83 -11.52 0.86
C ALA A 319 -14.25 -12.48 -0.27
N ALA A 320 -15.51 -12.45 -0.70
CA ALA A 320 -16.01 -13.26 -1.81
C ALA A 320 -15.30 -12.92 -3.14
N ARG A 321 -15.09 -11.62 -3.42
CA ARG A 321 -14.36 -11.17 -4.61
C ARG A 321 -12.92 -11.61 -4.55
N ASN A 322 -12.23 -11.41 -3.42
CA ASN A 322 -10.86 -11.86 -3.21
C ASN A 322 -10.70 -13.37 -3.40
N ALA A 323 -11.67 -14.17 -2.95
CA ALA A 323 -11.70 -15.61 -3.17
C ALA A 323 -11.84 -15.96 -4.66
N ALA A 324 -12.73 -15.29 -5.40
CA ALA A 324 -12.95 -15.54 -6.82
C ALA A 324 -11.76 -15.13 -7.70
N VAL A 325 -11.08 -14.02 -7.37
CA VAL A 325 -9.90 -13.57 -8.13
C VAL A 325 -8.62 -14.31 -7.72
N ARG A 326 -8.65 -15.12 -6.67
CA ARG A 326 -7.51 -15.94 -6.24
C ARG A 326 -7.25 -17.04 -7.27
N GLY A 327 -6.03 -17.11 -7.80
CA GLY A 327 -5.64 -18.05 -8.85
C GLY A 327 -6.15 -17.68 -10.26
N ALA A 328 -7.27 -16.95 -10.38
CA ALA A 328 -7.80 -16.48 -11.66
C ALA A 328 -7.10 -15.20 -12.17
N VAL A 329 -6.71 -14.30 -11.27
CA VAL A 329 -5.98 -13.07 -11.61
C VAL A 329 -4.54 -13.20 -11.10
N PRO A 330 -3.51 -13.15 -11.97
CA PRO A 330 -2.12 -13.30 -11.56
C PRO A 330 -1.67 -12.21 -10.58
N GLY A 331 -0.88 -12.60 -9.58
CA GLY A 331 -0.30 -11.71 -8.56
C GLY A 331 -0.85 -11.94 -7.16
N PRO A 332 -0.24 -11.31 -6.14
CA PRO A 332 -0.70 -11.40 -4.75
C PRO A 332 -1.90 -10.49 -4.48
N ALA A 333 -2.69 -10.81 -3.45
CA ALA A 333 -3.68 -9.86 -2.94
C ALA A 333 -2.97 -8.56 -2.49
N GLY A 334 -3.56 -7.40 -2.76
CA GLY A 334 -2.92 -6.10 -2.55
C GLY A 334 -1.93 -5.70 -3.65
N GLY A 335 -1.81 -6.52 -4.71
CA GLY A 335 -1.13 -6.18 -5.97
C GLY A 335 0.39 -6.23 -5.86
N GLY A 336 1.05 -6.84 -6.85
CA GLY A 336 2.50 -6.95 -6.90
C GLY A 336 3.12 -6.20 -8.08
N LYS A 337 4.46 -6.17 -8.12
CA LYS A 337 5.23 -5.62 -9.26
C LYS A 337 4.88 -6.25 -10.59
N THR A 338 4.36 -7.48 -10.55
CA THR A 338 3.85 -8.21 -11.70
C THR A 338 2.42 -8.67 -11.45
N GLY A 339 1.68 -8.93 -12.52
CA GLY A 339 0.30 -9.39 -12.45
C GLY A 339 -0.71 -8.23 -12.46
N TRP A 340 -1.97 -8.60 -12.23
CA TRP A 340 -3.14 -7.75 -12.46
C TRP A 340 -4.06 -7.67 -11.24
N ARG A 341 -3.58 -8.12 -10.07
CA ARG A 341 -4.24 -7.88 -8.79
C ARG A 341 -4.18 -6.39 -8.44
N ARG A 342 -5.26 -5.85 -7.88
CA ARG A 342 -5.34 -4.43 -7.49
C ARG A 342 -4.23 -4.09 -6.47
N PRO A 343 -3.47 -3.01 -6.69
CA PRO A 343 -2.54 -2.47 -5.70
C PRO A 343 -3.32 -1.97 -4.48
N LEU A 344 -2.87 -2.28 -3.25
CA LEU A 344 -3.52 -1.74 -2.05
C LEU A 344 -3.40 -0.22 -2.00
N ILE A 345 -2.17 0.30 -2.01
CA ILE A 345 -1.90 1.74 -1.97
C ILE A 345 -1.05 2.16 -3.17
N THR A 346 -1.50 3.22 -3.84
CA THR A 346 -0.72 3.99 -4.80
C THR A 346 -0.22 5.28 -4.13
N HIS A 347 1.09 5.45 -4.01
CA HIS A 347 1.72 6.58 -3.34
C HIS A 347 2.44 7.49 -4.34
N PHE A 348 2.01 8.76 -4.36
CA PHE A 348 2.51 9.80 -5.28
C PHE A 348 3.77 10.49 -4.75
N THR A 349 4.77 9.70 -4.34
CA THR A 349 6.06 10.21 -3.85
C THR A 349 6.72 11.10 -4.89
N GLY A 350 7.11 12.32 -4.50
CA GLY A 350 7.76 13.28 -5.37
C GLY A 350 6.82 14.13 -6.24
N CYS A 351 5.50 13.87 -6.25
CA CYS A 351 4.54 14.73 -6.96
C CYS A 351 4.17 15.99 -6.18
N GLN A 352 4.36 16.02 -4.85
CA GLN A 352 4.15 17.20 -4.00
C GLN A 352 2.91 18.04 -4.36
N PRO A 353 1.68 17.47 -4.28
CA PRO A 353 0.47 18.13 -4.76
C PRO A 353 0.21 19.49 -4.09
N CYS A 354 0.65 19.65 -2.86
CA CYS A 354 0.39 20.85 -2.09
C CYS A 354 1.37 22.00 -2.36
N SER A 355 2.68 21.75 -2.28
CA SER A 355 3.70 22.80 -2.44
C SER A 355 3.85 23.25 -3.90
N GLY A 356 3.42 22.44 -4.87
CA GLY A 356 3.69 22.67 -6.29
C GLY A 356 5.16 22.40 -6.70
N GLY A 357 6.05 22.15 -5.73
CA GLY A 357 7.49 21.88 -5.90
C GLY A 357 7.80 20.47 -6.40
N ARG A 358 7.10 20.02 -7.44
CA ARG A 358 7.19 18.64 -7.97
C ARG A 358 8.63 18.29 -8.33
N ASN A 359 8.97 17.01 -8.21
CA ASN A 359 10.25 16.51 -8.71
C ASN A 359 10.34 16.82 -10.23
N PRO A 360 11.38 17.52 -10.71
CA PRO A 360 11.51 17.92 -12.12
C PRO A 360 11.52 16.76 -13.12
N THR A 361 11.69 15.53 -12.65
CA THR A 361 11.62 14.31 -13.46
C THR A 361 10.20 13.99 -13.93
N TYR A 362 9.17 14.55 -13.30
CA TYR A 362 7.76 14.30 -13.61
C TYR A 362 7.12 15.57 -14.20
N SER A 363 6.34 15.44 -15.27
CA SER A 363 5.53 16.56 -15.75
C SER A 363 4.35 16.82 -14.82
N LYS A 364 3.85 18.07 -14.80
CA LYS A 364 2.66 18.45 -14.03
C LYS A 364 1.46 17.57 -14.41
N GLU A 365 1.28 17.38 -15.71
CA GLU A 365 0.22 16.56 -16.31
C GLU A 365 0.34 15.11 -15.84
N SER A 366 1.55 14.54 -15.77
CA SER A 366 1.73 13.15 -15.33
C SER A 366 1.36 12.92 -13.86
N CYS A 367 1.68 13.87 -12.97
CA CYS A 367 1.36 13.76 -11.56
C CYS A 367 -0.12 14.06 -11.28
N ASP A 368 -0.65 15.16 -11.80
CA ASP A 368 -2.02 15.59 -11.50
C ASP A 368 -3.04 14.64 -12.13
N ASP A 369 -2.85 14.24 -13.39
CA ASP A 369 -3.71 13.25 -14.04
C ASP A 369 -3.53 11.87 -13.43
N GLY A 370 -2.31 11.49 -13.04
CA GLY A 370 -2.05 10.25 -12.30
C GLY A 370 -2.84 10.21 -10.99
N MET A 371 -2.82 11.29 -10.20
CA MET A 371 -3.56 11.41 -8.95
C MET A 371 -5.07 11.32 -9.19
N ARG A 372 -5.60 12.11 -10.14
CA ARG A 372 -7.03 12.08 -10.50
C ARG A 372 -7.45 10.68 -10.95
N ARG A 373 -6.68 10.04 -11.84
CA ARG A 373 -6.97 8.70 -12.33
C ARG A 373 -6.98 7.65 -11.22
N ALA A 374 -6.01 7.69 -10.29
CA ALA A 374 -5.97 6.77 -9.16
C ALA A 374 -7.15 6.99 -8.20
N LEU A 375 -7.53 8.25 -7.95
CA LEU A 375 -8.68 8.59 -7.11
C LEU A 375 -9.99 8.12 -7.75
N LEU A 376 -10.18 8.34 -9.05
CA LEU A 376 -11.36 7.88 -9.78
C LEU A 376 -11.43 6.34 -9.87
N PHE A 377 -10.29 5.68 -10.07
CA PHE A 377 -10.19 4.22 -10.04
C PHE A 377 -10.59 3.61 -8.69
N ALA A 378 -10.22 4.27 -7.60
CA ALA A 378 -10.63 3.88 -6.26
C ALA A 378 -12.12 4.16 -6.01
N ASP A 379 -12.58 5.36 -6.38
CA ASP A 379 -13.96 5.79 -6.15
C ASP A 379 -14.97 4.98 -6.99
N ASP A 380 -14.58 4.49 -8.17
CA ASP A 380 -15.37 3.52 -8.95
C ASP A 380 -15.70 2.24 -8.17
N GLN A 381 -14.86 1.83 -7.23
CA GLN A 381 -15.10 0.66 -6.38
C GLN A 381 -16.17 0.98 -5.31
N VAL A 382 -16.22 2.22 -4.83
CA VAL A 382 -17.20 2.74 -3.87
C VAL A 382 -18.54 3.01 -4.56
N LEU A 383 -18.52 3.80 -5.64
CA LEU A 383 -19.70 4.18 -6.43
C LEU A 383 -20.49 2.98 -6.95
N ARG A 384 -19.81 1.85 -7.17
CA ARG A 384 -20.45 0.62 -7.61
C ARG A 384 -21.53 0.11 -6.64
N ALA A 385 -21.35 0.29 -5.33
CA ALA A 385 -22.37 -0.09 -4.34
C ALA A 385 -23.65 0.74 -4.52
N TYR A 386 -23.50 2.01 -4.90
CA TYR A 386 -24.60 2.93 -5.20
C TYR A 386 -25.13 2.80 -6.64
N GLY A 387 -24.50 1.97 -7.47
CA GLY A 387 -24.93 1.73 -8.84
C GLY A 387 -24.43 2.76 -9.84
N PHE A 388 -23.28 3.38 -9.59
CA PHE A 388 -22.65 4.35 -10.49
C PHE A 388 -21.18 3.99 -10.76
N ARG A 389 -20.62 4.61 -11.81
CA ARG A 389 -19.19 4.61 -12.15
C ARG A 389 -18.87 5.92 -12.88
N HIS A 390 -17.63 6.38 -12.80
CA HIS A 390 -17.17 7.49 -13.63
C HIS A 390 -17.27 7.18 -15.12
N ALA A 391 -17.56 8.21 -15.91
CA ALA A 391 -17.75 8.09 -17.36
C ALA A 391 -16.44 7.74 -18.10
N ALA A 392 -15.30 8.21 -17.59
CA ALA A 392 -13.97 7.96 -18.13
C ALA A 392 -12.88 8.19 -17.06
N PRO A 393 -11.63 7.69 -17.26
CA PRO A 393 -10.56 7.74 -16.25
C PRO A 393 -10.13 9.12 -15.71
N LEU A 394 -10.54 10.21 -16.35
CA LEU A 394 -10.27 11.61 -15.94
C LEU A 394 -11.53 12.48 -15.99
N ASN A 395 -12.70 11.84 -15.98
CA ASN A 395 -13.99 12.50 -16.04
C ASN A 395 -14.73 12.31 -14.70
N ASP A 396 -14.92 13.41 -13.97
CA ASP A 396 -15.59 13.39 -12.67
C ASP A 396 -17.13 13.22 -12.80
N SER A 397 -17.69 13.19 -14.01
CA SER A 397 -19.09 12.83 -14.25
C SER A 397 -19.32 11.34 -14.08
N VAL A 398 -20.46 10.97 -13.51
CA VAL A 398 -20.85 9.57 -13.26
C VAL A 398 -21.98 9.12 -14.17
N LEU A 399 -21.97 7.84 -14.52
CA LEU A 399 -23.01 7.17 -15.29
C LEU A 399 -23.65 6.04 -14.44
N PRO A 400 -24.97 5.81 -14.59
CA PRO A 400 -25.63 4.71 -13.92
C PRO A 400 -25.14 3.37 -14.46
N LEU A 401 -24.87 2.43 -13.57
CA LEU A 401 -24.51 1.06 -13.91
C LEU A 401 -25.76 0.18 -14.03
N PRO A 402 -25.89 -0.63 -15.08
CA PRO A 402 -26.97 -1.59 -15.19
C PRO A 402 -26.91 -2.60 -14.04
N PHE A 403 -28.07 -3.14 -13.66
CA PHE A 403 -28.12 -4.23 -12.70
C PHE A 403 -27.28 -5.42 -13.19
N ARG A 404 -26.53 -6.03 -12.28
CA ARG A 404 -25.66 -7.20 -12.56
C ARG A 404 -24.50 -6.95 -13.52
N LEU A 405 -23.94 -5.73 -13.55
CA LEU A 405 -22.66 -5.44 -14.21
C LEU A 405 -21.49 -6.22 -13.55
N PRO A 406 -20.47 -6.66 -14.31
CA PRO A 406 -20.40 -6.72 -15.77
C PRO A 406 -21.39 -7.72 -16.37
N ARG A 407 -21.87 -7.46 -17.60
CA ARG A 407 -22.78 -8.40 -18.29
C ARG A 407 -22.16 -9.79 -18.30
N ALA A 408 -22.97 -10.80 -17.99
CA ALA A 408 -22.52 -12.19 -17.95
C ALA A 408 -21.84 -12.56 -19.28
N GLN A 409 -20.82 -13.41 -19.21
CA GLN A 409 -20.34 -14.07 -20.42
C GLN A 409 -21.45 -15.05 -20.84
N LEU A 410 -22.01 -14.85 -22.03
CA LEU A 410 -23.02 -15.74 -22.62
C LEU A 410 -22.44 -17.15 -22.80
#